data_AF-A0A944BXS5-F1
#
_entry.id   AF-A0A944BXS5-F1
#
_cell.length_a   1.000
_cell.length_b   1.000
_cell.length_c   1.000
_cell.angle_alpha   90.00
_cell.angle_beta   90.00
_cell.angle_gamma   90.00
#
_symmetry.space_group_name_H-M   'P 1'
#
loop_
_entity.id
_entity.type
_entity.pdbx_description
1 polymer ?
#
loop_
_entity_poly.entity_id
_entity_poly.type
_entity_poly.pdbx_seq_one_letter_code
_entity_poly.pdbx_strand_id
1 'polypeptide(L)'
;MGSKKSKNGIFFEATDAQKRKIKKNAALCGMRQGEYILRRALGYEPKAVQPDAFCHFHKDLCDLLNKELSPETEAAALKLFDEIYAELIDDRKQPPNEIIREVTSWLPPDYGPSSAD
;
A
#
# COMPACT_ATOMS: atom_id res chain seq x y z
N MET A 1 17.04 22.51 -21.93
CA MET A 1 17.92 21.69 -21.08
C MET A 1 17.31 20.30 -20.99
N GLY A 2 17.90 19.30 -21.65
CA GLY A 2 17.36 17.94 -21.66
C GLY A 2 17.66 17.23 -20.35
N SER A 3 16.63 16.85 -19.60
CA SER A 3 16.79 16.05 -18.37
C SER A 3 17.46 14.72 -18.72
N LYS A 4 18.66 14.50 -18.16
CA LYS A 4 19.35 13.21 -18.20
C LYS A 4 18.43 12.15 -17.61
N LYS A 5 17.96 11.22 -18.45
CA LYS A 5 17.21 10.05 -17.99
C LYS A 5 18.12 9.21 -17.08
N SER A 6 17.63 8.91 -15.88
CA SER A 6 18.27 7.97 -14.96
C SER A 6 18.46 6.62 -15.64
N LYS A 7 19.63 6.00 -15.48
CA LYS A 7 19.97 4.70 -16.09
C LYS A 7 19.11 3.54 -15.58
N ASN A 8 18.37 3.73 -14.46
CA ASN A 8 17.53 2.71 -13.82
C ASN A 8 16.05 3.15 -13.71
N GLY A 9 15.56 3.95 -14.64
CA GLY A 9 14.15 4.39 -14.65
C GLY A 9 13.20 3.28 -15.10
N ILE A 10 12.10 3.10 -14.37
CA ILE A 10 10.95 2.30 -14.84
C ILE A 10 10.10 3.21 -15.73
N PHE A 11 9.84 2.77 -16.97
CA PHE A 11 8.98 3.47 -17.91
C PHE A 11 7.78 2.58 -18.25
N PHE A 12 6.59 3.17 -18.23
CA PHE A 12 5.35 2.49 -18.60
C PHE A 12 4.41 3.51 -19.25
N GLU A 13 3.54 3.01 -20.12
CA GLU A 13 2.47 3.81 -20.70
C GLU A 13 1.24 3.76 -19.80
N ALA A 14 0.59 4.91 -19.62
CA ALA A 14 -0.61 5.02 -18.83
C ALA A 14 -1.56 6.03 -19.44
N THR A 15 -2.85 5.70 -19.43
CA THR A 15 -3.92 6.61 -19.80
C THR A 15 -4.01 7.76 -18.79
N ASP A 16 -4.64 8.87 -19.18
CA ASP A 16 -4.82 10.00 -18.25
C ASP A 16 -5.68 9.63 -17.03
N ALA A 17 -6.60 8.68 -17.19
CA ALA A 17 -7.37 8.13 -16.08
C ALA A 17 -6.48 7.38 -15.08
N GLN A 18 -5.58 6.52 -15.58
CA GLN A 18 -4.60 5.80 -14.75
C GLN A 18 -3.64 6.77 -14.05
N LYS A 19 -3.13 7.79 -14.75
CA LYS A 19 -2.28 8.83 -14.14
C LYS A 19 -2.99 9.57 -13.00
N ARG A 20 -4.27 9.93 -13.17
CA ARG A 20 -5.06 10.55 -12.09
C ARG A 20 -5.23 9.62 -10.89
N LYS A 21 -5.49 8.33 -11.12
CA LYS A 21 -5.61 7.32 -10.06
C LYS A 21 -4.29 7.14 -9.30
N ILE A 22 -3.17 7.02 -10.01
CA ILE A 22 -1.82 6.96 -9.42
C ILE A 22 -1.55 8.18 -8.55
N LYS A 23 -1.82 9.39 -9.07
CA LYS A 23 -1.63 10.64 -8.31
C LYS A 23 -2.47 10.67 -7.04
N LYS A 24 -3.75 10.28 -7.11
CA LYS A 24 -4.65 10.22 -5.95
C LYS A 24 -4.17 9.21 -4.92
N ASN A 25 -3.84 7.98 -5.34
CA ASN A 25 -3.42 6.92 -4.45
C ASN A 25 -2.08 7.23 -3.78
N ALA A 26 -1.10 7.75 -4.53
CA ALA A 26 0.17 8.18 -3.97
C ALA A 26 -0.02 9.25 -2.88
N ALA A 27 -0.93 10.20 -3.10
CA ALA A 27 -1.26 11.22 -2.11
C ALA A 27 -1.93 10.63 -0.86
N LEU A 28 -2.86 9.69 -1.01
CA LEU A 28 -3.47 8.97 0.12
C LEU A 28 -2.43 8.18 0.92
N CYS A 29 -1.44 7.61 0.25
CA CYS A 29 -0.34 6.88 0.89
C CYS A 29 0.79 7.81 1.39
N GLY A 30 0.62 9.13 1.33
CA GLY A 30 1.61 10.09 1.83
C GLY A 30 2.95 10.09 1.09
N MET A 31 3.02 9.57 -0.14
CA MET A 31 4.26 9.35 -0.89
C MET A 31 4.28 10.01 -2.26
N ARG A 32 5.47 10.11 -2.86
CA ARG A 32 5.63 10.64 -4.22
C ARG A 32 5.15 9.60 -5.25
N GLN A 33 4.62 10.06 -6.38
CA GLN A 33 4.11 9.16 -7.44
C GLN A 33 5.13 8.11 -7.89
N GLY A 34 6.41 8.50 -8.07
CA GLY A 34 7.47 7.57 -8.46
C GLY A 34 7.76 6.50 -7.41
N GLU A 35 7.64 6.84 -6.13
CA GLU A 35 7.79 5.88 -5.02
C GLU A 35 6.62 4.89 -4.97
N TYR A 36 5.40 5.40 -5.11
CA TYR A 36 4.20 4.57 -5.22
C TYR A 36 4.33 3.56 -6.37
N ILE A 37 4.72 4.02 -7.56
CA ILE A 37 4.92 3.15 -8.72
C ILE A 37 6.01 2.11 -8.45
N LEU A 38 7.13 2.49 -7.83
CA LEU A 38 8.21 1.56 -7.51
C LEU A 38 7.75 0.46 -6.54
N ARG A 39 7.04 0.83 -5.46
CA ARG A 39 6.48 -0.14 -4.51
C ARG A 39 5.51 -1.09 -5.19
N ARG A 40 4.60 -0.57 -6.02
CA ARG A 40 3.67 -1.39 -6.82
C ARG A 40 4.41 -2.33 -7.78
N ALA A 41 5.47 -1.86 -8.45
CA ALA A 41 6.29 -2.69 -9.34
C ALA A 41 7.04 -3.80 -8.60
N LEU A 42 7.38 -3.57 -7.33
CA LEU A 42 7.98 -4.56 -6.42
C LEU A 42 6.94 -5.51 -5.79
N GLY A 43 5.66 -5.36 -6.13
CA GLY A 43 4.56 -6.19 -5.63
C GLY A 43 4.06 -5.81 -4.25
N TYR A 44 4.46 -4.65 -3.71
CA TYR A 44 3.86 -4.13 -2.49
C TYR A 44 2.52 -3.46 -2.79
N GLU A 45 1.59 -3.52 -1.85
CA GLU A 45 0.37 -2.72 -1.83
C GLU A 45 0.49 -1.61 -0.78
N PRO A 46 0.89 -0.39 -1.19
CA PRO A 46 0.97 0.74 -0.28
C PRO A 46 -0.39 1.05 0.33
N LYS A 47 -0.44 1.13 1.66
CA LYS A 47 -1.65 1.51 2.39
C LYS A 47 -1.77 3.02 2.52
N ALA A 48 -3.01 3.51 2.59
CA ALA A 48 -3.27 4.91 2.88
C ALA A 48 -2.77 5.27 4.28
N VAL A 49 -2.26 6.49 4.45
CA VAL A 49 -1.86 7.00 5.76
C VAL A 49 -3.09 7.03 6.66
N GLN A 50 -2.92 6.52 7.87
CA GLN A 50 -4.00 6.51 8.86
C GLN A 50 -4.37 7.94 9.26
N PRO A 51 -5.66 8.24 9.49
CA PRO A 51 -6.07 9.56 9.98
C PRO A 51 -5.43 9.88 11.33
N ASP A 52 -5.30 11.17 11.68
CA ASP A 52 -4.76 11.61 12.98
C ASP A 52 -5.51 10.99 14.18
N ALA A 53 -6.80 10.68 14.02
CA ALA A 53 -7.59 9.96 15.01
C ALA A 53 -6.99 8.59 15.40
N PHE A 54 -6.29 7.92 14.47
CA PHE A 54 -5.59 6.68 14.76
C PHE A 54 -4.42 6.89 15.72
N CYS A 55 -3.70 8.01 15.61
CA CYS A 55 -2.63 8.34 16.56
C CYS A 55 -3.18 8.52 17.99
N HIS A 56 -4.35 9.15 18.12
CA HIS A 56 -5.04 9.28 19.41
C HIS A 56 -5.47 7.92 19.96
N PHE A 57 -6.14 7.10 19.13
CA PHE A 57 -6.52 5.73 19.49
C PHE A 57 -5.33 4.88 19.94
N HIS A 58 -4.24 4.90 19.17
CA HIS A 58 -3.03 4.15 19.47
C HIS A 58 -2.42 4.60 20.81
N LYS A 59 -2.39 5.92 21.07
CA LYS A 59 -1.92 6.45 22.36
C LYS A 59 -2.78 5.94 23.52
N ASP A 60 -4.09 6.05 23.42
CA ASP A 60 -5.01 5.61 24.48
C ASP A 60 -4.87 4.10 24.75
N LEU A 61 -4.63 3.33 23.69
CA LEU A 61 -4.39 1.89 23.78
C LEU A 61 -3.05 1.58 24.47
N CYS A 62 -1.98 2.32 24.17
CA CYS A 62 -0.72 2.20 24.91
C CYS A 62 -0.89 2.56 26.40
N ASP A 63 -1.61 3.63 26.71
CA ASP A 63 -1.87 4.06 28.08
C ASP A 63 -2.71 3.02 28.85
N LEU A 64 -3.61 2.31 28.17
CA LEU A 64 -4.33 1.18 28.72
C LEU A 64 -3.40 -0.01 29.03
N LEU A 65 -2.50 -0.36 28.09
CA LEU A 65 -1.57 -1.48 28.27
C LEU A 65 -0.49 -1.25 29.32
N ASN A 66 -0.18 0.00 29.63
CA ASN A 66 0.79 0.34 30.69
C ASN A 66 0.22 0.19 32.11
N LYS A 67 -1.05 -0.18 32.26
CA LYS A 67 -1.65 -0.47 33.57
C LYS A 67 -1.33 -1.91 33.98
N GLU A 68 -1.49 -2.21 35.27
CA GLU A 68 -1.43 -3.60 35.73
C GLU A 68 -2.58 -4.40 35.12
N LEU A 69 -2.24 -5.32 34.22
CA LEU A 69 -3.14 -6.26 33.59
C LEU A 69 -2.87 -7.66 34.14
N SER A 70 -3.87 -8.54 34.07
CA SER A 70 -3.62 -9.96 34.31
C SER A 70 -2.77 -10.53 33.15
N PRO A 71 -1.96 -11.58 33.38
CA PRO A 71 -1.16 -12.19 32.33
C PRO A 71 -1.97 -12.66 31.11
N GLU A 72 -3.20 -13.13 31.35
CA GLU A 72 -4.13 -13.53 30.29
C GLU A 72 -4.58 -12.34 29.44
N THR A 73 -4.94 -11.22 30.09
CA THR A 73 -5.37 -10.00 29.41
C THR A 73 -4.22 -9.35 28.65
N GLU A 74 -3.02 -9.34 29.22
CA GLU A 74 -1.81 -8.84 28.54
C GLU A 74 -1.51 -9.63 27.27
N ALA A 75 -1.55 -10.97 27.33
CA ALA A 75 -1.33 -11.82 26.16
C ALA A 75 -2.39 -11.60 25.07
N ALA A 76 -3.67 -11.48 25.45
CA ALA A 76 -4.74 -11.21 24.51
C ALA A 76 -4.60 -9.81 23.86
N ALA A 77 -4.18 -8.82 24.64
CA ALA A 77 -3.92 -7.48 24.15
C ALA A 77 -2.76 -7.47 23.14
N LEU A 78 -1.61 -8.05 23.47
CA LEU A 78 -0.46 -8.12 22.55
C LEU A 78 -0.83 -8.80 21.23
N LYS A 79 -1.61 -9.88 21.28
CA LYS A 79 -2.13 -10.53 20.07
C LYS A 79 -2.99 -9.58 19.22
N LEU A 80 -3.91 -8.85 19.85
CA LEU A 80 -4.74 -7.86 19.15
C LEU A 80 -3.89 -6.75 18.51
N PHE A 81 -2.82 -6.32 19.19
CA PHE A 81 -1.87 -5.34 18.64
C PHE A 81 -1.17 -5.86 17.39
N ASP A 82 -0.68 -7.10 17.41
CA ASP A 82 -0.04 -7.72 16.24
C ASP A 82 -1.01 -7.79 15.05
N GLU A 83 -2.28 -8.16 15.31
CA GLU A 83 -3.33 -8.20 14.29
C GLU A 83 -3.63 -6.81 13.70
N ILE A 84 -3.77 -5.79 14.56
CA ILE A 84 -3.98 -4.39 14.13
C ILE A 84 -2.78 -3.89 13.33
N TYR A 85 -1.56 -4.18 13.77
CA TYR A 85 -0.34 -3.74 13.10
C TYR A 85 -0.21 -4.38 11.71
N ALA A 86 -0.45 -5.69 11.60
CA ALA A 86 -0.46 -6.41 10.32
C ALA A 86 -1.51 -5.85 9.34
N GLU A 87 -2.69 -5.48 9.86
CA GLU A 87 -3.77 -4.97 9.02
C GLU A 87 -3.58 -3.50 8.62
N LEU A 88 -3.02 -2.65 9.48
CA LEU A 88 -2.99 -1.20 9.24
C LEU A 88 -1.63 -0.67 8.78
N ILE A 89 -0.53 -1.28 9.22
CA ILE A 89 0.82 -0.73 9.05
C ILE A 89 1.67 -1.59 8.11
N ASP A 90 1.56 -2.93 8.19
CA ASP A 90 2.39 -3.80 7.37
C ASP A 90 1.97 -3.74 5.90
N ASP A 91 2.88 -3.29 5.03
CA ASP A 91 2.69 -3.27 3.58
C ASP A 91 2.87 -4.71 3.07
N ARG A 92 1.79 -5.48 3.07
CA ARG A 92 1.81 -6.85 2.55
C ARG A 92 2.27 -6.84 1.10
N LYS A 93 3.19 -7.75 0.75
CA LYS A 93 3.46 -8.08 -0.65
C LYS A 93 2.25 -8.83 -1.18
N GLN A 94 1.60 -8.26 -2.19
CA GLN A 94 0.54 -8.93 -2.91
C GLN A 94 1.13 -10.16 -3.62
N PRO A 95 0.45 -11.32 -3.56
CA PRO A 95 0.87 -12.47 -4.32
C PRO A 95 0.69 -12.19 -5.83
N PRO A 96 1.52 -12.77 -6.71
CA PRO A 96 1.51 -12.44 -8.14
C PRO A 96 0.14 -12.54 -8.82
N ASN A 97 -0.70 -13.50 -8.41
CA ASN A 97 -2.05 -13.68 -8.94
C ASN A 97 -3.00 -12.51 -8.62
N GLU A 98 -2.85 -11.88 -7.46
CA GLU A 98 -3.66 -10.72 -7.07
C GLU A 98 -3.23 -9.46 -7.83
N ILE A 99 -1.93 -9.28 -8.01
CA ILE A 99 -1.37 -8.20 -8.85
C ILE A 99 -1.92 -8.30 -10.27
N ILE A 100 -1.90 -9.49 -10.87
CA ILE A 100 -2.44 -9.74 -12.22
C ILE A 100 -3.92 -9.37 -12.28
N ARG A 101 -4.73 -9.82 -11.32
CA ARG A 101 -6.17 -9.50 -11.27
C ARG A 101 -6.43 -8.00 -11.20
N GLU A 102 -5.70 -7.29 -10.35
CA GLU A 102 -5.85 -5.84 -10.20
C GLU A 102 -5.44 -5.10 -11.48
N VAL A 103 -4.31 -5.46 -12.09
CA VAL A 103 -3.83 -4.83 -13.33
C VAL A 103 -4.80 -5.10 -14.49
N THR A 104 -5.32 -6.32 -14.62
CA THR A 104 -6.33 -6.66 -15.64
C THR A 104 -7.60 -5.82 -15.45
N SER A 105 -8.00 -5.53 -14.21
CA SER A 105 -9.15 -4.63 -13.96
C SER A 105 -8.91 -3.17 -14.39
N TRP A 106 -7.66 -2.78 -14.61
CA TRP A 106 -7.30 -1.45 -15.11
C TRP A 106 -7.17 -1.37 -16.63
N LEU A 107 -7.10 -2.52 -17.31
CA LEU A 107 -7.10 -2.60 -18.76
C LEU A 107 -8.54 -2.36 -19.26
N PRO A 108 -8.74 -1.50 -20.26
CA PRO A 108 -10.02 -1.42 -20.95
C PRO A 108 -10.45 -2.80 -21.47
N PRO A 109 -11.76 -3.10 -21.53
CA PRO A 109 -12.30 -4.42 -21.96
C PRO A 109 -11.79 -4.93 -23.32
N ASP A 110 -11.24 -4.06 -24.15
CA ASP A 110 -10.93 -4.33 -25.55
C ASP A 110 -9.47 -4.79 -25.78
N TYR A 111 -8.63 -4.85 -24.74
CA TYR A 111 -7.29 -5.41 -24.85
C TYR A 111 -7.37 -6.94 -24.71
N GLY A 112 -7.67 -7.61 -25.82
CA GLY A 112 -7.56 -9.06 -25.93
C GLY A 112 -6.13 -9.54 -25.63
N PRO A 113 -5.94 -10.80 -25.21
CA PRO A 113 -4.62 -11.34 -24.96
C PRO A 113 -3.79 -11.20 -26.24
N SER A 114 -2.66 -10.49 -26.15
CA SER A 114 -1.65 -10.51 -27.20
C SER A 114 -1.29 -11.97 -27.42
N SER A 115 -1.67 -12.51 -28.57
CA SER A 115 -1.21 -13.82 -29.00
C SER A 115 0.32 -13.83 -28.91
N ALA A 116 0.86 -14.80 -28.18
CA ALA A 116 2.26 -15.12 -28.28
C ALA A 116 2.47 -15.76 -29.65
N ASP A 117 3.22 -15.08 -30.52
CA ASP A 117 3.93 -15.72 -31.63
C ASP A 117 5.14 -16.49 -31.11
#